data_AF-A0A3C1H391-F1
#
_entry.id   AF-A0A3C1H391-F1
#
_cell.length_a   1.000
_cell.length_b   1.000
_cell.length_c   1.000
_cell.angle_alpha   90.00
_cell.angle_beta   90.00
_cell.angle_gamma   90.00
#
_symmetry.space_group_name_H-M   'P 1'
#
loop_
_entity.id
_entity.type
_entity.pdbx_description
1 polymer ?
#
loop_
_entity_poly.entity_id
_entity_poly.type
_entity_poly.pdbx_seq_one_letter_code
_entity_poly.pdbx_strand_id
1 'polypeptide(L)'
;MDKKPLNAQSADALAALLQQTKDAYDAFQAKKLSLNMARGKPGPEQLDLTLPLMDALPADAGMISESGDDCRNYGVLSGISEAKKLFADILGAKPEEMFVGGNSSLELMFACLQIAYVKGIAGCPAWKTLDKVKFL
;
A
#
# COMPACT_ATOMS: atom_id res chain seq x y z
N MET A 1 -12.80 -38.21 1.19
CA MET A 1 -11.80 -39.09 0.55
C MET A 1 -10.45 -38.40 0.65
N ASP A 2 -9.54 -38.94 1.46
CA ASP A 2 -8.17 -38.43 1.57
C ASP A 2 -7.42 -38.67 0.27
N LYS A 3 -7.29 -37.64 -0.57
CA LYS A 3 -6.40 -37.68 -1.73
C LYS A 3 -4.97 -37.47 -1.23
N LYS A 4 -4.09 -38.45 -1.48
CA LYS A 4 -2.65 -38.32 -1.23
C LYS A 4 -2.10 -37.08 -1.97
N PRO A 5 -1.12 -36.36 -1.40
CA PRO A 5 -0.49 -35.22 -2.08
C PRO A 5 0.15 -35.67 -3.40
N LEU A 6 0.26 -34.76 -4.38
CA LEU A 6 0.70 -35.09 -5.75
C LEU A 6 2.04 -35.84 -5.79
N ASN A 7 2.96 -35.48 -4.90
CA ASN A 7 4.28 -36.12 -4.78
C ASN A 7 4.27 -37.53 -4.16
N ALA A 8 3.12 -38.01 -3.66
CA ALA A 8 2.96 -39.32 -3.04
C ALA A 8 1.98 -40.24 -3.80
N GLN A 9 1.59 -39.87 -5.02
CA GLN A 9 0.72 -40.66 -5.88
C GLN A 9 1.52 -41.58 -6.81
N SER A 10 0.92 -42.69 -7.24
CA SER A 10 1.54 -43.59 -8.23
C SER A 10 1.57 -42.94 -9.62
N ALA A 11 2.45 -43.44 -10.50
CA ALA A 11 2.56 -42.97 -11.87
C ALA A 11 1.23 -43.07 -12.64
N ASP A 12 0.49 -44.19 -12.50
CA ASP A 12 -0.79 -44.39 -13.15
C ASP A 12 -1.87 -43.41 -12.64
N ALA A 13 -1.87 -43.14 -11.34
CA ALA A 13 -2.78 -42.16 -10.74
C ALA A 13 -2.48 -40.74 -11.25
N LEU A 14 -1.20 -40.38 -11.39
CA LEU A 14 -0.78 -39.09 -11.95
C LEU A 14 -1.11 -38.97 -13.44
N ALA A 15 -0.98 -40.04 -14.22
CA ALA A 15 -1.34 -40.05 -15.64
C ALA A 15 -2.85 -39.84 -15.84
N ALA A 16 -3.68 -40.54 -15.05
CA ALA A 16 -5.13 -40.34 -15.07
C ALA A 16 -5.53 -38.92 -14.65
N LEU A 17 -4.90 -38.39 -13.60
CA LEU A 17 -5.14 -37.02 -13.13
C LEU A 17 -4.70 -35.97 -14.16
N LEU A 18 -3.58 -36.19 -14.86
CA LEU A 18 -3.10 -35.31 -15.92
C LEU A 18 -4.11 -35.24 -17.07
N GLN A 19 -4.62 -36.39 -17.53
CA GLN A 19 -5.63 -36.41 -18.59
C GLN A 19 -6.90 -35.66 -18.16
N GLN A 20 -7.41 -35.97 -16.96
CA GLN A 20 -8.56 -35.28 -16.39
C GLN A 20 -8.36 -33.76 -16.31
N THR A 21 -7.19 -33.30 -15.87
CA THR A 21 -6.89 -31.88 -15.72
C THR A 21 -6.73 -31.17 -17.06
N LYS A 22 -6.20 -31.86 -18.09
CA LYS A 22 -6.13 -31.34 -19.46
C LYS A 22 -7.51 -31.15 -20.07
N ASP A 23 -8.38 -32.16 -19.95
CA ASP A 23 -9.76 -32.06 -20.46
C ASP A 23 -10.51 -30.89 -19.79
N ALA A 24 -10.31 -30.69 -18.49
CA ALA A 24 -10.85 -29.55 -17.77
C ALA A 24 -10.27 -28.21 -18.25
N TYR A 25 -8.95 -28.14 -18.47
CA TYR A 25 -8.27 -26.95 -18.99
C TYR A 25 -8.79 -26.58 -20.40
N ASP A 26 -8.90 -27.55 -21.31
CA ASP A 26 -9.41 -27.33 -22.66
C ASP A 26 -10.86 -26.82 -22.63
N ALA A 27 -11.69 -27.38 -21.74
CA ALA A 27 -13.05 -26.89 -21.51
C ALA A 27 -13.08 -25.44 -20.96
N PHE A 28 -12.10 -25.04 -20.14
CA PHE A 28 -11.94 -23.65 -19.70
C PHE A 28 -11.44 -22.74 -20.80
N GLN A 29 -10.47 -23.17 -21.62
CA GLN A 29 -9.95 -22.42 -22.75
C GLN A 29 -11.04 -22.14 -23.79
N ALA A 30 -11.92 -23.11 -24.05
CA ALA A 30 -13.06 -22.97 -24.96
C ALA A 30 -14.04 -21.87 -24.55
N LYS A 31 -14.06 -21.46 -23.26
CA LYS A 31 -14.89 -20.34 -22.76
C LYS A 31 -14.38 -18.95 -23.19
N LYS A 32 -13.14 -18.85 -23.71
CA LYS A 32 -12.53 -17.58 -24.19
C LYS A 32 -12.65 -16.43 -23.16
N LEU A 33 -12.40 -16.75 -21.89
CA LEU A 33 -12.54 -15.79 -20.79
C LEU A 33 -11.52 -14.64 -20.93
N SER A 34 -11.96 -13.42 -20.64
CA SER A 34 -11.11 -12.23 -20.55
C SER A 34 -11.14 -11.71 -19.12
N LEU A 35 -10.36 -12.35 -18.24
CA LEU A 35 -10.29 -12.03 -16.82
C LEU A 35 -8.92 -11.43 -16.48
N ASN A 36 -8.88 -10.48 -15.55
CA ASN A 36 -7.65 -9.83 -15.10
C ASN A 36 -7.55 -9.89 -13.56
N MET A 37 -6.64 -10.74 -13.07
CA MET A 37 -6.35 -10.91 -11.63
C MET A 37 -5.07 -10.18 -11.18
N ALA A 38 -4.48 -9.33 -12.04
CA ALA A 38 -3.21 -8.67 -11.75
C ALA A 38 -3.34 -7.35 -10.95
N ARG A 39 -4.56 -6.90 -10.66
CA ARG A 39 -4.80 -5.56 -10.10
C ARG A 39 -4.82 -5.58 -8.57
N GLY A 40 -3.75 -5.11 -7.93
CA GLY A 40 -3.68 -4.84 -6.49
C GLY A 40 -4.29 -3.49 -6.10
N LYS A 41 -5.52 -3.19 -6.56
CA LYS A 41 -6.22 -1.95 -6.23
C LYS A 41 -7.66 -2.23 -5.80
N PRO A 42 -8.28 -1.37 -4.97
CA PRO A 42 -9.66 -1.54 -4.54
C PRO A 42 -10.63 -1.67 -5.71
N GLY A 43 -11.66 -2.48 -5.52
CA GLY A 43 -12.80 -2.58 -6.45
C GLY A 43 -13.75 -1.38 -6.34
N PRO A 44 -14.67 -1.19 -7.30
CA PRO A 44 -15.63 -0.08 -7.28
C PRO A 44 -16.43 0.00 -5.98
N GLU A 45 -16.98 -1.12 -5.51
CA GLU A 45 -17.77 -1.17 -4.26
C GLU A 45 -16.97 -0.71 -3.02
N GLN A 46 -15.65 -0.92 -3.00
CA GLN A 46 -14.79 -0.44 -1.93
C GLN A 46 -14.52 1.06 -2.03
N LEU A 47 -14.43 1.59 -3.25
CA LEU A 47 -14.28 3.03 -3.49
C LEU A 47 -15.57 3.78 -3.12
N ASP A 48 -16.73 3.17 -3.36
CA ASP A 48 -18.04 3.75 -3.03
C ASP A 48 -18.20 4.02 -1.53
N LEU A 49 -17.57 3.22 -0.66
CA LEU A 49 -17.54 3.45 0.81
C LEU A 49 -16.92 4.81 1.18
N THR A 50 -16.06 5.36 0.32
CA THR A 50 -15.32 6.60 0.58
C THR A 50 -15.89 7.82 -0.15
N LEU A 51 -16.92 7.65 -1.00
CA LEU A 51 -17.53 8.76 -1.74
C LEU A 51 -18.00 9.91 -0.84
N PRO A 52 -18.60 9.68 0.34
CA PRO A 52 -19.01 10.78 1.22
C PRO A 52 -17.85 11.69 1.67
N LEU A 53 -16.60 11.23 1.62
CA LEU A 53 -15.44 12.07 1.94
C LEU A 53 -15.25 13.21 0.92
N MET A 54 -15.74 13.05 -0.31
CA MET A 54 -15.66 14.10 -1.33
C MET A 54 -16.52 15.32 -0.99
N ASP A 55 -17.57 15.11 -0.19
CA ASP A 55 -18.50 16.16 0.24
C ASP A 55 -18.23 16.66 1.67
N ALA A 56 -17.25 16.07 2.36
CA ALA A 56 -17.02 16.32 3.79
C ALA A 56 -16.45 17.71 4.12
N LEU A 57 -15.96 18.46 3.11
CA LEU A 57 -15.36 19.77 3.27
C LEU A 57 -16.05 20.82 2.37
N PRO A 58 -17.31 21.21 2.67
CA PRO A 58 -17.96 22.31 1.97
C PRO A 58 -17.24 23.65 2.23
N ALA A 59 -17.53 24.66 1.40
CA ALA A 59 -16.85 25.95 1.46
C ALA A 59 -17.01 26.68 2.81
N ASP A 60 -18.06 26.37 3.57
CA ASP A 60 -18.38 26.92 4.88
C ASP A 60 -17.94 26.01 6.05
N ALA A 61 -17.21 24.92 5.79
CA ALA A 61 -16.79 23.94 6.79
C ALA A 61 -15.87 24.49 7.90
N GLY A 62 -15.37 25.73 7.76
CA GLY A 62 -14.36 26.30 8.65
C GLY A 62 -13.04 25.54 8.49
N MET A 63 -12.15 26.04 7.64
CA MET A 63 -10.86 25.38 7.35
C MET A 63 -9.81 25.66 8.44
N ILE A 64 -10.21 25.63 9.71
CA ILE A 64 -9.36 25.90 10.86
C ILE A 64 -9.07 24.58 11.58
N SER A 65 -7.79 24.25 11.75
CA SER A 65 -7.37 23.05 12.46
C SER A 65 -7.65 23.12 13.96
N GLU A 66 -7.52 21.99 14.67
CA GLU A 66 -7.59 21.97 16.15
C GLU A 66 -6.49 22.83 16.81
N SER A 67 -5.36 23.03 16.14
CA SER A 67 -4.28 23.92 16.58
C SER A 67 -4.54 25.41 16.29
N GLY A 68 -5.64 25.73 15.59
CA GLY A 68 -6.01 27.09 15.23
C GLY A 68 -5.39 27.61 13.92
N ASP A 69 -4.73 26.74 13.15
CA ASP A 69 -4.13 27.09 11.86
C ASP A 69 -5.20 27.12 10.75
N ASP A 70 -5.12 28.10 9.85
CA ASP A 70 -5.95 28.10 8.63
C ASP A 70 -5.33 27.16 7.59
N CYS A 71 -5.94 25.98 7.43
CA CYS A 71 -5.49 24.90 6.54
C CYS A 71 -5.46 25.30 5.05
N ARG A 72 -6.00 26.46 4.67
CA ARG A 72 -5.93 26.99 3.30
C ARG A 72 -4.62 27.71 3.02
N ASN A 73 -3.84 28.01 4.05
CA ASN A 73 -2.61 28.79 3.95
C ASN A 73 -1.37 27.93 4.26
N TYR A 74 -0.19 28.50 4.00
CA TYR A 74 1.07 27.84 4.27
C TYR A 74 1.27 27.60 5.77
N GLY A 75 1.83 26.45 6.11
CA GLY A 75 2.17 26.09 7.49
C GLY A 75 2.28 24.59 7.70
N VAL A 76 2.52 24.21 8.95
CA VAL A 76 2.35 22.84 9.46
C VAL A 76 3.01 21.74 8.61
N LEU A 77 4.33 21.85 8.40
CA LEU A 77 5.09 20.98 7.49
C LEU A 77 4.94 19.47 7.74
N SER A 78 4.67 19.05 8.98
CA SER A 78 4.57 17.64 9.35
C SER A 78 3.13 17.11 9.42
N GLY A 79 2.14 17.94 9.04
CA GLY A 79 0.72 17.62 9.08
C GLY A 79 0.00 18.12 10.33
N ILE A 80 -1.30 18.35 10.19
CA ILE A 80 -2.21 18.87 11.23
C ILE A 80 -2.33 17.92 12.45
N SER A 81 -2.55 18.49 13.63
CA SER A 81 -2.58 17.78 14.91
C SER A 81 -3.59 16.65 14.96
N GLU A 82 -4.81 16.91 14.48
CA GLU A 82 -5.95 16.01 14.48
C GLU A 82 -5.70 14.77 13.60
N ALA A 83 -5.05 14.95 12.44
CA ALA A 83 -4.68 13.84 11.57
C ALA A 83 -3.58 13.00 12.20
N LYS A 84 -2.54 13.63 12.79
CA LYS A 84 -1.48 12.91 13.50
C LYS A 84 -2.04 12.07 14.65
N LYS A 85 -2.94 12.65 15.44
CA LYS A 85 -3.60 11.95 16.56
C LYS A 85 -4.42 10.76 16.05
N LEU A 86 -5.27 10.97 15.04
CA LEU A 86 -6.09 9.91 14.45
C LEU A 86 -5.25 8.69 14.02
N PHE A 87 -4.15 8.92 13.29
CA PHE A 87 -3.31 7.82 12.81
C PHE A 87 -2.40 7.24 13.88
N ALA A 88 -1.94 8.05 14.84
CA ALA A 88 -1.19 7.55 16.00
C ALA A 88 -2.03 6.57 16.82
N ASP A 89 -3.30 6.89 17.06
CA ASP A 89 -4.24 6.05 17.80
C ASP A 89 -4.50 4.71 17.06
N ILE A 90 -4.63 4.74 15.73
CA ILE A 90 -4.80 3.53 14.89
C ILE A 90 -3.55 2.64 14.93
N LEU A 91 -2.36 3.23 14.91
CA LEU A 91 -1.08 2.51 14.81
C LEU A 91 -0.47 2.14 16.16
N GLY A 92 -1.04 2.62 17.28
CA GLY A 92 -0.47 2.43 18.62
C GLY A 92 0.85 3.17 18.83
N ALA A 93 0.98 4.36 18.24
CA ALA A 93 2.16 5.22 18.31
C ALA A 93 1.83 6.55 19.01
N LYS A 94 2.82 7.42 19.18
CA LYS A 94 2.60 8.78 19.71
C LYS A 94 2.39 9.78 18.56
N PRO A 95 1.55 10.83 18.72
CA PRO A 95 1.37 11.86 17.69
C PRO A 95 2.68 12.54 17.26
N GLU A 96 3.66 12.66 18.16
CA GLU A 96 4.97 13.25 17.88
C GLU A 96 5.84 12.37 16.96
N GLU A 97 5.50 11.08 16.85
CA GLU A 97 6.17 10.11 15.97
C GLU A 97 5.51 10.07 14.57
N MET A 98 4.44 10.84 14.36
CA MET A 98 3.69 10.87 13.09
C MET A 98 4.12 12.01 12.17
N PHE A 99 4.26 11.69 10.88
CA PHE A 99 4.37 12.65 9.79
C PHE A 99 3.23 12.38 8.80
N VAL A 100 2.31 13.35 8.64
CA VAL A 100 1.19 13.26 7.70
C VAL A 100 1.49 14.20 6.54
N GLY A 101 1.76 13.62 5.37
CA GLY A 101 2.10 14.33 4.13
C GLY A 101 1.04 14.14 3.05
N GLY A 102 1.46 14.25 1.79
CA GLY A 102 0.61 14.06 0.61
C GLY A 102 0.00 12.65 0.50
N ASN A 103 -0.46 12.28 -0.70
CA ASN A 103 -1.27 11.07 -0.90
C ASN A 103 -0.46 9.79 -1.20
N SER A 104 0.87 9.82 -1.06
CA SER A 104 1.76 8.71 -1.42
C SER A 104 2.85 8.51 -0.38
N SER A 105 2.77 7.40 0.38
CA SER A 105 3.86 7.01 1.27
C SER A 105 5.14 6.67 0.51
N LEU A 106 5.03 6.19 -0.74
CA LEU A 106 6.18 5.88 -1.59
C LEU A 106 6.98 7.12 -1.94
N GLU A 107 6.32 8.27 -2.10
CA GLU A 107 6.99 9.55 -2.30
C GLU A 107 7.79 9.97 -1.06
N LEU A 108 7.20 9.82 0.14
CA LEU A 108 7.90 10.11 1.40
C LEU A 108 9.09 9.17 1.61
N MET A 109 8.93 7.87 1.35
CA MET A 109 10.01 6.88 1.39
C MET A 109 11.16 7.27 0.44
N PHE A 110 10.83 7.66 -0.80
CA PHE A 110 11.81 8.13 -1.77
C PHE A 110 12.54 9.38 -1.28
N ALA A 111 11.82 10.38 -0.75
CA ALA A 111 12.41 11.60 -0.24
C ALA A 111 13.38 11.32 0.92
N CYS A 112 13.02 10.44 1.86
CA CYS A 112 13.89 10.02 2.96
C CYS A 112 15.19 9.38 2.45
N LEU A 113 15.09 8.45 1.49
CA LEU A 113 16.26 7.79 0.89
C LEU A 113 17.14 8.78 0.12
N GLN A 114 16.52 9.72 -0.62
CA GLN A 114 17.24 10.75 -1.32
C GLN A 114 18.05 11.60 -0.33
N ILE A 115 17.39 12.12 0.72
CA ILE A 115 18.03 12.96 1.73
C ILE A 115 19.21 12.22 2.36
N ALA A 116 19.03 10.96 2.75
CA ALA A 116 20.10 10.12 3.27
C ALA A 116 21.27 9.97 2.27
N TYR A 117 20.96 9.81 0.99
CA TYR A 117 21.95 9.68 -0.08
C TYR A 117 22.74 10.97 -0.32
N VAL A 118 22.08 12.12 -0.36
CA VAL A 118 22.70 13.40 -0.76
C VAL A 118 23.27 14.18 0.41
N LYS A 119 22.60 14.16 1.56
CA LYS A 119 22.92 14.97 2.74
C LYS A 119 23.34 14.13 3.95
N GLY A 120 22.98 12.85 4.00
CA GLY A 120 23.13 12.01 5.19
C GLY A 120 21.88 12.07 6.07
N ILE A 121 21.86 11.25 7.11
CA ILE A 121 20.72 11.11 8.03
C ILE A 121 21.19 10.66 9.41
N ALA A 122 20.55 11.15 10.47
CA ALA A 122 20.84 10.75 11.86
C ALA A 122 22.33 10.85 12.26
N GLY A 123 23.04 11.86 11.78
CA GLY A 123 24.48 12.06 12.05
C GLY A 123 25.42 11.20 11.19
N CYS A 124 24.90 10.30 10.35
CA CYS A 124 25.69 9.57 9.36
C CYS A 124 25.99 10.45 8.13
N PRO A 125 27.17 10.30 7.50
CA PRO A 125 27.50 11.03 6.28
C PRO A 125 26.58 10.65 5.12
N ALA A 126 26.51 11.52 4.11
CA ALA A 126 25.77 11.28 2.88
C ALA A 126 26.21 9.97 2.23
N TRP A 127 25.28 9.08 1.88
CA TRP A 127 25.67 7.76 1.37
C TRP A 127 26.46 7.82 0.06
N LYS A 128 26.30 8.88 -0.73
CA LYS A 128 27.11 9.11 -1.94
C LYS A 128 28.61 9.26 -1.66
N THR A 129 29.02 9.51 -0.41
CA THR A 129 30.43 9.65 -0.02
C THR A 129 30.99 8.38 0.63
N LEU A 130 30.20 7.30 0.71
CA LEU A 130 30.64 6.02 1.26
C LEU A 130 31.23 5.14 0.16
N ASP A 131 32.32 4.43 0.48
CA ASP A 131 32.98 3.52 -0.47
C ASP A 131 32.08 2.34 -0.88
N LYS A 132 31.19 1.90 0.02
CA LYS A 132 30.25 0.79 -0.23
C LYS A 132 28.93 1.01 0.50
N VAL A 133 27.84 0.99 -0.26
CA VAL A 133 26.46 1.06 0.27
C VAL A 133 25.77 -0.29 0.01
N LYS A 134 25.02 -0.79 1.00
CA LYS A 134 24.19 -2.00 0.86
C LYS A 134 22.76 -1.69 1.30
N PHE A 135 21.80 -2.20 0.54
CA PHE A 135 20.37 -2.18 0.87
C PHE A 135 19.94 -3.62 1.19
N LEU A 136 18.98 -3.77 2.10
CA LEU A 136 18.34 -5.05 2.42
C LEU A 136 17.19 -5.33 1.47
#